data_AF-A0AA41E867-F1
#
_entry.id   AF-A0AA41E867-F1
#
_cell.length_a   1.000
_cell.length_b   1.000
_cell.length_c   1.000
_cell.angle_alpha   90.00
_cell.angle_beta   90.00
_cell.angle_gamma   90.00
#
_symmetry.space_group_name_H-M   'P 1'
#
loop_
_entity.id
_entity.type
_entity.pdbx_description
1 polymer ?
#
loop_
_entity_poly.entity_id
_entity_poly.type
_entity_poly.pdbx_seq_one_letter_code
_entity_poly.pdbx_strand_id
1 'polypeptide(L)'
;MNPRHDLPHDGITREEIHHRQIDMRGYRRSDGLFEVTACLADRKTRDFTPPGGTRTVAALAPIHDLGVTLVFDVDMIVRAVSTFIRSHPYAQCPGGGDTLQALVGLRIGAGWNSEVRKRLPSCDTCTHLKEILGPVATAAYQTMVGVRPSSLNYRDDNGKPLKIDSCYAYGASRDLVKSLWPEFHQPTVSTQGD
;
A
#
# COMPACT_ATOMS: atom_id res chain seq x y z
N MET A 1 -22.15 4.05 1.53
CA MET A 1 -22.30 2.81 2.31
C MET A 1 -21.19 2.85 3.35
N ASN A 2 -21.49 3.10 4.63
CA ASN A 2 -20.44 3.07 5.67
C ASN A 2 -19.95 1.63 5.81
N PRO A 3 -18.63 1.36 5.76
CA PRO A 3 -18.14 0.03 6.06
C PRO A 3 -18.49 -0.28 7.52
N ARG A 4 -19.25 -1.35 7.74
CA ARG A 4 -19.48 -1.87 9.09
C ARG A 4 -18.16 -2.47 9.55
N HIS A 5 -17.51 -1.82 10.50
CA HIS A 5 -16.46 -2.45 11.27
C HIS A 5 -17.16 -3.41 12.23
N ASP A 6 -17.09 -4.71 11.97
CA ASP A 6 -17.54 -5.74 12.89
C ASP A 6 -16.56 -5.81 14.06
N LEU A 7 -16.67 -4.84 14.97
CA LEU A 7 -15.91 -4.81 16.21
C LEU A 7 -16.52 -5.83 17.18
N PRO A 8 -15.69 -6.62 17.90
CA PRO A 8 -16.18 -7.52 18.93
C PRO A 8 -16.99 -6.76 19.98
N HIS A 9 -18.15 -7.31 20.38
CA HIS A 9 -18.94 -6.74 21.47
C HIS A 9 -18.38 -7.22 22.81
N ASP A 10 -17.34 -6.53 23.29
CA ASP A 10 -16.63 -6.79 24.54
C ASP A 10 -17.15 -5.96 25.72
N GLY A 11 -18.30 -5.31 25.58
CA GLY A 11 -18.87 -4.41 26.58
C GLY A 11 -18.16 -3.06 26.70
N ILE A 12 -17.15 -2.76 25.87
CA ILE A 12 -16.41 -1.50 25.88
C ILE A 12 -17.08 -0.47 24.96
N THR A 13 -17.37 0.72 25.50
CA THR A 13 -17.84 1.86 24.70
C THR A 13 -16.70 2.51 23.94
N ARG A 14 -16.96 2.95 22.70
CA ARG A 14 -15.95 3.52 21.80
C ARG A 14 -16.44 4.83 21.22
N GLU A 15 -15.60 5.84 21.24
CA GLU A 15 -15.82 7.13 20.57
C GLU A 15 -14.83 7.25 19.42
N GLU A 16 -15.31 7.50 18.20
CA GLU A 16 -14.42 7.82 17.08
C GLU A 16 -13.83 9.22 17.30
N ILE A 17 -12.50 9.32 17.33
CA ILE A 17 -11.78 10.60 17.48
C ILE A 17 -10.99 10.98 16.23
N HIS A 18 -10.81 10.02 15.32
CA HIS A 18 -10.07 10.18 14.07
C HIS A 18 -10.48 9.09 13.09
N HIS A 19 -10.67 9.47 11.84
CA HIS A 19 -10.96 8.55 10.75
C HIS A 19 -9.98 8.83 9.60
N ARG A 20 -9.20 7.82 9.25
CA ARG A 20 -8.35 7.79 8.06
C ARG A 20 -8.95 6.81 7.06
N GLN A 21 -9.15 7.27 5.83
CA GLN A 21 -9.52 6.41 4.71
C GLN A 21 -8.41 6.47 3.66
N ILE A 22 -8.02 5.31 3.15
CA ILE A 22 -7.11 5.20 2.00
C ILE A 22 -7.84 4.42 0.91
N ASP A 23 -8.15 5.08 -0.21
CA ASP A 23 -8.75 4.47 -1.39
C ASP A 23 -7.67 4.22 -2.44
N MET A 24 -7.57 3.00 -2.96
CA MET A 24 -6.59 2.62 -3.97
C MET A 24 -7.27 1.93 -5.15
N ARG A 25 -6.87 2.28 -6.37
CA ARG A 25 -7.47 1.75 -7.60
C ARG A 25 -6.39 1.49 -8.63
N GLY A 26 -6.46 0.32 -9.26
CA GLY A 26 -5.58 -0.09 -10.35
C GLY A 26 -6.30 -0.06 -11.70
N TYR A 27 -5.58 0.35 -12.73
CA TYR A 27 -6.12 0.52 -14.08
C TYR A 27 -5.15 0.01 -15.14
N ARG A 28 -5.72 -0.51 -16.23
CA ARG A 28 -5.02 -0.66 -17.51
C ARG A 28 -5.29 0.59 -18.33
N ARG A 29 -4.26 1.17 -18.92
CA ARG A 29 -4.36 2.36 -19.77
C ARG A 29 -4.38 1.95 -21.25
N SER A 30 -4.93 2.82 -22.09
CA SER A 30 -5.01 2.61 -23.54
C SER A 30 -3.66 2.74 -24.25
N ASP A 31 -2.65 3.31 -23.59
CA ASP A 31 -1.27 3.45 -24.09
C ASP A 31 -0.39 2.23 -23.79
N GLY A 32 -0.97 1.14 -23.28
CA GLY A 32 -0.25 -0.09 -22.95
C GLY A 32 0.45 -0.06 -21.58
N LEU A 33 0.32 1.02 -20.82
CA LEU A 33 0.79 1.11 -19.44
C LEU A 33 -0.30 0.73 -18.43
N PHE A 34 0.09 0.70 -17.16
CA PHE A 34 -0.78 0.48 -16.02
C PHE A 34 -0.62 1.64 -15.05
N GLU A 35 -1.63 1.88 -14.24
CA GLU A 35 -1.52 2.86 -13.16
C GLU A 35 -2.23 2.40 -11.89
N VAL A 36 -1.69 2.84 -10.76
CA VAL A 36 -2.38 2.78 -9.47
C VAL A 36 -2.48 4.17 -8.91
N THR A 37 -3.70 4.57 -8.55
CA THR A 37 -3.99 5.79 -7.80
C THR A 37 -4.22 5.43 -6.34
N ALA A 38 -3.69 6.22 -5.41
CA ALA A 38 -4.02 6.15 -4.00
C ALA A 38 -4.38 7.53 -3.46
N CYS A 39 -5.51 7.62 -2.76
CA CYS A 39 -6.02 8.82 -2.12
C CYS A 39 -6.15 8.58 -0.62
N LEU A 40 -5.53 9.42 0.19
CA LEU A 40 -5.63 9.42 1.65
C LEU A 40 -6.47 10.61 2.10
N ALA A 41 -7.49 10.34 2.92
CA ALA A 41 -8.31 11.34 3.57
C ALA A 41 -8.32 11.14 5.09
N ASP A 42 -7.95 12.17 5.83
CA ASP A 42 -7.98 12.18 7.30
C ASP A 42 -9.02 13.17 7.81
N ARG A 43 -9.83 12.76 8.79
CA ARG A 43 -10.86 13.59 9.44
C ARG A 43 -10.84 13.38 10.96
N LYS A 44 -11.38 14.35 11.69
CA LYS A 44 -11.63 14.25 13.13
C LYS A 44 -13.10 14.55 13.41
N THR A 45 -13.65 13.94 14.45
CA THR A 45 -15.05 14.13 14.87
C THR A 45 -15.30 15.44 15.62
N ARG A 46 -14.21 16.14 15.97
CA ARG A 46 -14.22 17.46 16.61
C ARG A 46 -13.33 18.41 15.83
N ASP A 47 -13.57 19.70 16.01
CA ASP A 47 -12.73 20.76 15.47
C ASP A 47 -11.26 20.54 15.85
N PHE A 48 -10.38 20.79 14.89
CA PHE A 48 -8.95 20.57 15.04
C PHE A 48 -8.19 21.83 14.67
N THR A 49 -7.44 22.34 15.63
CA THR A 49 -6.47 23.42 15.40
C THR A 49 -5.07 22.79 15.48
N PRO A 50 -4.32 22.77 14.36
CA PRO A 50 -2.95 22.27 14.38
C PRO A 50 -2.06 23.17 15.24
N PRO A 51 -0.98 22.62 15.82
CA PRO A 51 0.07 23.41 16.46
C PRO A 51 0.50 24.59 15.59
N GLY A 52 0.59 25.78 16.19
CA GLY A 52 0.84 27.04 15.46
C GLY A 52 -0.42 27.88 15.19
N GLY A 53 -1.62 27.33 15.40
CA GLY A 53 -2.85 28.13 15.54
C GLY A 53 -3.35 28.84 14.27
N THR A 54 -2.74 28.58 13.11
CA THR A 54 -2.99 29.36 11.88
C THR A 54 -4.37 29.11 11.25
N ARG A 55 -5.03 28.00 11.55
CA ARG A 55 -6.35 27.63 11.00
C ARG A 55 -7.03 26.54 11.82
N THR A 56 -8.32 26.68 12.12
CA THR A 56 -9.16 25.57 12.60
C THR A 56 -9.76 24.81 11.43
N VAL A 57 -9.64 23.48 11.45
CA VAL A 57 -10.36 22.56 10.57
C VAL A 57 -11.62 22.13 11.30
N ALA A 58 -12.79 22.40 10.73
CA ALA A 58 -14.07 22.02 11.32
C ALA A 58 -14.19 20.49 11.44
N ALA A 59 -14.97 20.03 12.42
CA ALA A 59 -15.34 18.63 12.57
C ALA A 59 -15.79 18.01 11.24
N LEU A 60 -15.34 16.79 10.98
CA LEU A 60 -15.60 15.98 9.78
C LEU A 60 -15.07 16.54 8.45
N ALA A 61 -14.52 17.75 8.44
CA ALA A 61 -13.80 18.28 7.29
C ALA A 61 -12.44 17.56 7.12
N PRO A 62 -11.94 17.41 5.88
CA PRO A 62 -10.64 16.79 5.63
C PRO A 62 -9.52 17.64 6.21
N ILE A 63 -8.75 17.05 7.12
CA ILE A 63 -7.45 17.56 7.58
C ILE A 63 -6.41 17.28 6.50
N HIS A 64 -6.44 16.07 5.95
CA HIS A 64 -5.67 15.68 4.78
C HIS A 64 -6.62 15.22 3.68
N ASP A 65 -6.36 15.62 2.45
CA ASP A 65 -6.93 15.08 1.22
C ASP A 65 -5.81 15.17 0.18
N LEU A 66 -5.10 14.07 0.00
CA LEU A 66 -3.88 14.00 -0.79
C LEU A 66 -3.78 12.64 -1.47
N GLY A 67 -3.00 12.56 -2.53
CA GLY A 67 -2.84 11.31 -3.25
C GLY A 67 -1.64 11.25 -4.17
N VAL A 68 -1.34 10.04 -4.61
CA VAL A 68 -0.28 9.70 -5.55
C VAL A 68 -0.84 8.79 -6.64
N THR A 69 -0.40 9.02 -7.87
CA THR A 69 -0.60 8.08 -8.98
C THR A 69 0.77 7.61 -9.45
N LEU A 70 0.95 6.29 -9.51
CA LEU A 70 2.10 5.67 -10.16
C LEU A 70 1.66 5.07 -11.49
N VAL A 71 2.28 5.49 -12.58
CA VAL A 71 2.16 4.86 -13.90
C VAL A 71 3.36 3.94 -14.07
N PHE A 72 3.14 2.69 -14.49
CA PHE A 72 4.19 1.69 -14.63
C PHE A 72 3.96 0.75 -15.82
N ASP A 73 5.02 0.09 -16.27
CA ASP A 73 4.97 -0.86 -17.39
C ASP A 73 4.78 -2.32 -16.95
N VAL A 74 4.77 -3.22 -17.93
CA VAL A 74 4.63 -4.67 -17.71
C VAL A 74 5.82 -5.30 -16.96
N ASP A 75 6.90 -4.56 -16.72
CA ASP A 75 8.06 -4.96 -15.93
C ASP A 75 8.08 -4.33 -14.52
N MET A 76 6.99 -3.64 -14.16
CA MET A 76 6.79 -2.89 -12.91
C MET A 76 7.72 -1.68 -12.81
N ILE A 77 8.27 -1.18 -13.92
CA ILE A 77 9.10 0.03 -13.89
C ILE A 77 8.18 1.24 -13.88
N VAL A 78 8.37 2.13 -12.90
CA VAL A 78 7.63 3.39 -12.81
C VAL A 78 8.02 4.27 -14.00
N ARG A 79 7.03 4.67 -14.79
CA ARG A 79 7.17 5.54 -15.96
C ARG A 79 6.79 6.98 -15.66
N ALA A 80 5.85 7.20 -14.74
CA ALA A 80 5.45 8.54 -14.30
C ALA A 80 4.89 8.52 -12.88
N VAL A 81 5.01 9.66 -12.20
CA VAL A 81 4.44 9.90 -10.88
C VAL A 81 3.70 11.23 -10.91
N SER A 82 2.48 11.25 -10.37
CA SER A 82 1.76 12.49 -10.09
C SER A 82 1.24 12.49 -8.66
N THR A 83 1.15 13.68 -8.06
CA THR A 83 0.66 13.86 -6.69
C THR A 83 -0.35 15.00 -6.66
N PHE A 84 -1.21 14.99 -5.64
CA PHE A 84 -2.02 16.15 -5.31
C PHE A 84 -2.12 16.29 -3.79
N ILE A 85 -2.30 17.53 -3.33
CA ILE A 85 -2.59 17.87 -1.93
C ILE A 85 -3.68 18.96 -1.94
N ARG A 86 -4.92 18.58 -1.68
CA ARG A 86 -6.09 19.48 -1.66
C ARG A 86 -6.40 20.02 -0.28
N SER A 87 -6.23 19.19 0.75
CA SER A 87 -6.41 19.59 2.15
C SER A 87 -5.17 19.22 2.95
N HIS A 88 -4.71 20.17 3.77
CA HIS A 88 -3.54 20.05 4.61
C HIS A 88 -3.63 21.02 5.79
N PRO A 89 -3.06 20.68 6.97
CA PRO A 89 -3.13 21.53 8.15
C PRO A 89 -2.08 22.65 8.18
N TYR A 90 -0.94 22.51 7.48
CA TYR A 90 0.17 23.48 7.52
C TYR A 90 0.41 24.11 6.15
N ALA A 91 0.71 25.42 6.12
CA ALA A 91 0.93 26.17 4.88
C ALA A 91 2.10 25.65 4.03
N GLN A 92 3.06 24.96 4.65
CA GLN A 92 4.26 24.41 4.02
C GLN A 92 4.02 23.08 3.29
N CYS A 93 2.87 22.43 3.51
CA CYS A 93 2.59 21.10 2.96
C CYS A 93 2.51 20.97 1.43
N PRO A 94 2.02 21.96 0.64
CA PRO A 94 1.75 21.76 -0.79
C PRO A 94 2.92 21.23 -1.63
N GLY A 95 4.17 21.57 -1.30
CA GLY A 95 5.36 21.11 -2.04
C GLY A 95 5.88 19.72 -1.64
N GLY A 96 5.31 19.11 -0.59
CA GLY A 96 5.85 17.84 -0.05
C GLY A 96 5.69 16.63 -0.98
N GLY A 97 4.96 16.77 -2.10
CA GLY A 97 4.80 15.73 -3.11
C GLY A 97 5.89 15.70 -4.18
N ASP A 98 6.69 16.76 -4.31
CA ASP A 98 7.59 16.95 -5.46
C ASP A 98 8.73 15.93 -5.48
N THR A 99 9.23 15.54 -4.30
CA THR A 99 10.33 14.57 -4.17
C THR A 99 9.97 13.18 -4.70
N LEU A 100 8.68 12.85 -4.84
CA LEU A 100 8.23 11.55 -5.34
C LEU A 100 8.62 11.32 -6.81
N GLN A 101 9.01 12.36 -7.56
CA GLN A 101 9.58 12.21 -8.91
C GLN A 101 10.84 11.33 -8.92
N ALA A 102 11.57 11.24 -7.80
CA ALA A 102 12.73 10.35 -7.66
C ALA A 102 12.39 8.85 -7.81
N LEU A 103 11.10 8.48 -7.81
CA LEU A 103 10.64 7.11 -8.04
C LEU A 103 10.56 6.74 -9.52
N VAL A 104 10.59 7.70 -10.45
CA VAL A 104 10.58 7.40 -11.89
C VAL A 104 11.81 6.57 -12.26
N GLY A 105 11.59 5.48 -12.98
CA GLY A 105 12.63 4.50 -13.32
C GLY A 105 12.87 3.43 -12.25
N LEU A 106 12.28 3.55 -11.06
CA LEU A 106 12.38 2.50 -10.04
C LEU A 106 11.44 1.33 -10.37
N ARG A 107 11.87 0.11 -10.07
CA ARG A 107 11.03 -1.07 -10.15
C ARG A 107 10.18 -1.21 -8.88
N ILE A 108 8.85 -1.29 -9.04
CA ILE A 108 7.94 -1.70 -7.97
C ILE A 108 8.18 -3.20 -7.73
N GLY A 109 8.73 -3.56 -6.56
CA GLY A 109 9.14 -4.94 -6.29
C GLY A 109 9.90 -5.19 -5.01
N ALA A 110 10.60 -6.34 -4.99
CA ALA A 110 11.48 -6.68 -3.90
C ALA A 110 12.45 -5.51 -3.64
N GLY A 111 12.54 -5.09 -2.37
CA GLY A 111 13.34 -3.92 -1.98
C GLY A 111 12.66 -2.56 -2.14
N TRP A 112 11.41 -2.48 -2.65
CA TRP A 112 10.69 -1.21 -2.87
C TRP A 112 10.74 -0.26 -1.67
N ASN A 113 10.36 -0.72 -0.48
CA ASN A 113 10.36 0.12 0.73
C ASN A 113 11.75 0.63 1.10
N SER A 114 12.80 -0.15 0.85
CA SER A 114 14.18 0.26 1.08
C SER A 114 14.58 1.37 0.10
N GLU A 115 14.26 1.20 -1.18
CA GLU A 115 14.57 2.17 -2.23
C GLU A 115 13.77 3.48 -2.06
N VAL A 116 12.50 3.40 -1.65
CA VAL A 116 11.67 4.54 -1.25
C VAL A 116 12.31 5.29 -0.09
N ARG A 117 12.76 4.59 0.95
CA ARG A 117 13.43 5.21 2.11
C ARG A 117 14.72 5.93 1.72
N LYS A 118 15.50 5.36 0.79
CA LYS A 118 16.76 5.96 0.30
C LYS A 118 16.52 7.21 -0.55
N ARG A 119 15.51 7.20 -1.41
CA ARG A 119 15.24 8.29 -2.38
C ARG A 119 14.42 9.43 -1.82
N LEU A 120 13.55 9.14 -0.85
CA LEU A 120 12.65 10.12 -0.26
C LEU A 120 13.15 10.47 1.14
N PRO A 121 14.08 11.43 1.30
CA PRO A 121 14.58 11.82 2.61
C PRO A 121 13.43 12.33 3.50
N SER A 122 13.54 12.04 4.78
CA SER A 122 12.68 12.66 5.79
C SER A 122 12.93 14.17 5.80
N CYS A 123 11.91 14.98 6.10
CA CYS A 123 11.87 16.45 6.05
C CYS A 123 11.51 17.07 4.70
N ASP A 124 11.99 16.54 3.57
CA ASP A 124 11.67 17.11 2.24
C ASP A 124 10.44 16.46 1.59
N THR A 125 9.97 15.34 2.15
CA THR A 125 8.87 14.55 1.60
C THR A 125 7.67 14.57 2.54
N CYS A 126 6.47 14.72 1.98
CA CYS A 126 5.22 14.55 2.70
C CYS A 126 5.15 13.15 3.32
N THR A 127 5.12 13.07 4.65
CA THR A 127 5.05 11.79 5.38
C THR A 127 3.86 10.95 4.93
N HIS A 128 2.69 11.56 4.72
CA HIS A 128 1.47 10.85 4.30
C HIS A 128 1.60 10.21 2.92
N LEU A 129 2.12 10.94 1.94
CA LEU A 129 2.37 10.39 0.61
C LEU A 129 3.42 9.27 0.65
N LYS A 130 4.48 9.44 1.47
CA LYS A 130 5.51 8.42 1.65
C LYS A 130 4.98 7.15 2.32
N GLU A 131 4.11 7.28 3.32
CA GLU A 131 3.52 6.17 4.08
C GLU A 131 2.70 5.24 3.18
N ILE A 132 1.91 5.80 2.25
CA ILE A 132 1.03 5.01 1.39
C ILE A 132 1.76 4.30 0.24
N LEU A 133 3.03 4.59 -0.03
CA LEU A 133 3.79 3.96 -1.11
C LEU A 133 3.99 2.45 -0.92
N GLY A 134 4.05 1.96 0.32
CA GLY A 134 4.14 0.53 0.60
C GLY A 134 2.89 -0.21 0.10
N PRO A 135 1.69 0.14 0.60
CA PRO A 135 0.45 -0.45 0.11
C PRO A 135 0.16 -0.19 -1.38
N VAL A 136 0.56 0.97 -1.93
CA VAL A 136 0.48 1.25 -3.39
C VAL A 136 1.26 0.20 -4.19
N ALA A 137 2.46 -0.18 -3.74
CA ALA A 137 3.23 -1.22 -4.42
C ALA A 137 2.50 -2.57 -4.41
N THR A 138 1.88 -2.94 -3.28
CA THR A 138 1.05 -4.15 -3.19
C THR A 138 -0.16 -4.08 -4.12
N ALA A 139 -0.88 -2.96 -4.15
CA ALA A 139 -2.01 -2.75 -5.05
C ALA A 139 -1.59 -2.83 -6.53
N ALA A 140 -0.43 -2.28 -6.88
CA ALA A 140 0.14 -2.39 -8.23
C ALA A 140 0.42 -3.85 -8.59
N TYR A 141 1.02 -4.62 -7.69
CA TYR A 141 1.25 -6.05 -7.91
C TYR A 141 -0.04 -6.83 -8.10
N GLN A 142 -1.04 -6.57 -7.25
CA GLN A 142 -2.34 -7.22 -7.33
C GLN A 142 -3.09 -6.85 -8.61
N THR A 143 -2.96 -5.61 -9.08
CA THR A 143 -3.51 -5.14 -10.36
C THR A 143 -2.96 -5.94 -11.54
N MET A 144 -1.71 -6.40 -11.44
CA MET A 144 -1.06 -7.19 -12.49
C MET A 144 -1.36 -8.70 -12.42
N VAL A 145 -2.04 -9.19 -11.39
CA VAL A 145 -2.45 -10.60 -11.29
C VAL A 145 -3.42 -10.93 -12.43
N GLY A 146 -3.10 -11.97 -13.21
CA GLY A 146 -3.88 -12.35 -14.40
C GLY A 146 -3.55 -11.56 -15.67
N VAL A 147 -2.78 -10.47 -15.57
CA VAL A 147 -2.22 -9.75 -16.72
C VAL A 147 -0.83 -10.27 -17.06
N ARG A 148 0.00 -10.52 -16.04
CA ARG A 148 1.30 -11.17 -16.20
C ARG A 148 1.15 -12.68 -16.28
N PRO A 149 2.08 -13.38 -16.95
CA PRO A 149 2.19 -14.83 -16.85
C PRO A 149 2.11 -15.27 -15.39
N SER A 150 1.32 -16.31 -15.14
CA SER A 150 1.06 -16.78 -13.79
C SER A 150 2.38 -17.00 -13.05
N SER A 151 2.51 -16.36 -11.88
CA SER A 151 3.73 -16.49 -11.07
C SER A 151 3.94 -17.89 -10.51
N LEU A 152 2.96 -18.80 -10.70
CA LEU A 152 3.04 -20.20 -10.30
C LEU A 152 4.17 -20.96 -11.04
N ASN A 153 4.60 -20.45 -12.20
CA ASN A 153 5.62 -21.11 -13.02
C ASN A 153 7.04 -20.60 -12.74
N TYR A 154 7.23 -19.49 -12.00
CA TYR A 154 8.57 -19.01 -11.68
C TYR A 154 9.18 -19.86 -10.57
N ARG A 155 10.43 -20.28 -10.79
CA ARG A 155 11.20 -21.13 -9.88
C ARG A 155 12.51 -20.47 -9.50
N ASP A 156 13.03 -20.80 -8.31
CA ASP A 156 14.40 -20.46 -7.92
C ASP A 156 15.42 -21.39 -8.58
N ASP A 157 16.70 -21.19 -8.28
CA ASP A 157 17.81 -21.99 -8.82
C ASP A 157 17.73 -23.47 -8.45
N ASN A 158 16.96 -23.83 -7.41
CA ASN A 158 16.71 -25.20 -6.97
C ASN A 158 15.41 -25.78 -7.53
N GLY A 159 14.70 -25.05 -8.40
CA GLY A 159 13.42 -25.48 -8.97
C GLY A 159 12.20 -25.27 -8.05
N LYS A 160 12.37 -24.68 -6.86
CA LYS A 160 11.25 -24.38 -5.95
C LYS A 160 10.41 -23.23 -6.51
N PRO A 161 9.08 -23.39 -6.65
CA PRO A 161 8.20 -22.31 -7.06
C PRO A 161 8.33 -21.10 -6.12
N LEU A 162 8.59 -19.92 -6.68
CA LEU A 162 8.78 -18.67 -5.91
C LEU A 162 7.51 -18.23 -5.15
N LYS A 163 6.36 -18.81 -5.48
CA LYS A 163 5.08 -18.51 -4.81
C LYS A 163 4.97 -19.18 -3.43
N ILE A 164 5.70 -20.26 -3.17
CA ILE A 164 5.67 -20.93 -1.88
C ILE A 164 6.25 -19.99 -0.82
N ASP A 165 5.62 -19.92 0.35
CA ASP A 165 5.91 -19.01 1.48
C ASP A 165 5.70 -17.52 1.19
N SER A 166 5.12 -17.16 0.04
CA SER A 166 4.85 -15.76 -0.31
C SER A 166 3.64 -15.14 0.42
N CYS A 167 2.74 -15.96 0.96
CA CYS A 167 1.65 -15.52 1.85
C CYS A 167 1.14 -16.69 2.70
N TYR A 168 0.24 -16.40 3.64
CA TYR A 168 -0.33 -17.41 4.53
C TYR A 168 -0.85 -18.65 3.79
N ALA A 169 -1.65 -18.45 2.72
CA ALA A 169 -2.25 -19.54 1.96
C ALA A 169 -1.21 -20.38 1.19
N TYR A 170 -0.12 -19.76 0.75
CA TYR A 170 0.96 -20.43 0.03
C TYR A 170 2.10 -20.90 0.95
N GLY A 171 1.93 -20.90 2.27
CA GLY A 171 2.94 -21.45 3.18
C GLY A 171 3.22 -22.92 2.85
N ALA A 172 4.48 -23.34 2.92
CA ALA A 172 4.92 -24.68 2.53
C ALA A 172 4.16 -25.81 3.22
N SER A 173 3.61 -25.56 4.42
CA SER A 173 2.82 -26.54 5.17
C SER A 173 1.33 -26.58 4.86
N ARG A 174 0.81 -25.63 4.05
CA ARG A 174 -0.63 -25.51 3.77
C ARG A 174 -1.10 -26.49 2.70
N ASP A 175 -2.37 -26.85 2.78
CA ASP A 175 -3.02 -27.76 1.81
C ASP A 175 -2.93 -27.25 0.37
N LEU A 176 -2.97 -25.92 0.17
CA LEU A 176 -2.83 -25.35 -1.17
C LEU A 176 -1.47 -25.69 -1.80
N VAL A 177 -0.38 -25.68 -1.03
CA VAL A 177 0.94 -26.12 -1.51
C VAL A 177 0.96 -27.61 -1.73
N LYS A 178 0.35 -28.41 -0.84
CA LYS A 178 0.20 -29.86 -1.04
C LYS A 178 -0.52 -30.20 -2.35
N SER A 179 -1.53 -29.43 -2.74
CA SER A 179 -2.26 -29.64 -3.98
C SER A 179 -1.51 -29.18 -5.24
N LEU A 180 -0.84 -28.02 -5.18
CA LEU A 180 -0.19 -27.43 -6.35
C LEU A 180 1.23 -27.94 -6.58
N TRP A 181 1.98 -28.20 -5.51
CA TRP A 181 3.38 -28.61 -5.50
C TRP A 181 3.65 -29.64 -4.39
N PRO A 182 3.11 -30.87 -4.51
CA PRO A 182 3.26 -31.91 -3.49
C PRO A 182 4.71 -32.17 -3.10
N GLU A 183 5.64 -32.02 -4.04
CA GLU A 183 7.09 -32.24 -3.85
C GLU A 183 7.77 -31.19 -2.95
N PHE A 184 7.14 -30.03 -2.76
CA PHE A 184 7.64 -28.95 -1.90
C PHE A 184 6.81 -28.77 -0.61
N HIS A 185 5.82 -29.63 -0.37
CA HIS A 185 4.99 -29.57 0.83
C HIS A 185 5.78 -30.00 2.07
N GLN A 186 5.70 -29.20 3.14
CA GLN A 186 6.37 -29.44 4.41
C GLN A 186 5.34 -29.51 5.53
N PRO A 187 4.83 -30.70 5.89
CA PRO A 187 3.85 -30.84 6.96
C PRO A 187 4.36 -30.21 8.25
N THR A 188 3.52 -29.45 8.94
CA THR A 188 3.87 -28.97 10.28
C THR A 188 4.02 -30.18 11.19
N VAL A 189 5.23 -30.48 11.64
CA VAL A 189 5.45 -31.52 12.63
C VAL A 189 4.84 -31.02 13.94
N SER A 190 3.75 -31.65 14.38
CA SER A 190 3.20 -31.42 15.70
C SER A 190 4.26 -31.81 16.73
N THR A 191 4.93 -30.84 17.34
CA THR A 191 5.60 -31.07 18.62
C THR A 191 4.50 -31.36 19.63
N GLN A 192 4.18 -32.63 19.82
CA GLN A 192 3.59 -33.09 21.07
C GLN A 192 4.60 -32.74 22.16
N GLY A 193 4.26 -31.74 22.97
CA GLY A 193 5.01 -31.46 24.18
C GLY A 193 4.84 -32.62 25.15
N ASP A 194 5.97 -33.11 25.65
CA ASP A 194 6.06 -33.91 26.87
C ASP A 194 5.56 -33.12 28.09
#